data_AF-A0A1A8LAH5-F1
#
_entry.id   AF-A0A1A8LAH5-F1
#
_cell.length_a   1.000
_cell.length_b   1.000
_cell.length_c   1.000
_cell.angle_alpha   90.00
_cell.angle_beta   90.00
_cell.angle_gamma   90.00
#
_symmetry.space_group_name_H-M   'P 1'
#
loop_
_entity.id
_entity.type
_entity.pdbx_description
1 polymer ?
#
loop_
_entity_poly.entity_id
_entity_poly.type
_entity_poly.pdbx_seq_one_letter_code
_entity_poly.pdbx_strand_id
1 'polypeptide(L)'
;FLMAGRKRKKSKTSNYLISIDPTNLSKETNSYIGKLRSNVLGTKFTVYDGGENPEKKPFIKESESLRQELAAICYETNVLGFNGPRKMTVIIPGMLENDERVSIRPKNELETLLVRHTSGDNDKLVTLVNKSPSWNGQTQSYVLNFHGRVTQ
;
A
#
# COMPACT_ATOMS: atom_id res chain seq x y z
N PHE A 1 7.04 11.98 -17.37
CA PHE A 1 6.07 11.93 -16.26
C PHE A 1 5.53 10.52 -16.17
N LEU A 2 5.32 9.96 -14.96
CA LEU A 2 4.78 8.60 -14.79
C LEU A 2 3.41 8.62 -14.09
N MET A 3 3.36 9.14 -12.87
CA MET A 3 2.15 9.22 -12.05
C MET A 3 2.18 10.47 -11.18
N ALA A 4 0.99 10.93 -10.79
CA ALA A 4 0.77 11.95 -9.78
C ALA A 4 -0.09 11.39 -8.64
N GLY A 5 0.16 11.85 -7.43
CA GLY A 5 -0.58 11.46 -6.24
C GLY A 5 -1.05 12.68 -5.46
N ARG A 6 -2.28 12.64 -4.92
CA ARG A 6 -2.80 13.73 -4.08
C ARG A 6 -3.65 13.23 -2.93
N LYS A 7 -3.34 13.71 -1.72
CA LYS A 7 -4.19 13.50 -0.54
C LYS A 7 -5.52 14.21 -0.73
N ARG A 8 -6.62 13.49 -0.57
CA ARG A 8 -7.97 14.05 -0.61
C ARG A 8 -8.27 14.80 0.69
N LYS A 9 -8.88 15.97 0.55
CA LYS A 9 -9.49 16.69 1.68
C LYS A 9 -10.77 15.97 2.13
N LYS A 10 -11.25 16.27 3.35
CA LYS A 10 -12.53 15.77 3.90
C LYS A 10 -12.64 14.23 4.00
N SER A 11 -11.53 13.53 4.22
CA SER A 11 -11.52 12.08 4.49
C SER A 11 -11.24 11.83 5.98
N LYS A 12 -11.97 10.89 6.60
CA LYS A 12 -11.75 10.49 8.01
C LYS A 12 -10.37 9.85 8.25
N THR A 13 -9.79 9.26 7.21
CA THR A 13 -8.44 8.68 7.23
C THR A 13 -7.60 9.26 6.09
N SER A 14 -6.29 9.00 6.09
CA SER A 14 -5.45 9.42 4.97
C SER A 14 -5.85 8.65 3.71
N ASN A 15 -6.16 9.39 2.65
CA ASN A 15 -6.67 8.84 1.40
C ASN A 15 -6.04 9.61 0.24
N TYR A 16 -5.30 8.92 -0.62
CA TYR A 16 -4.61 9.50 -1.77
C TYR A 16 -5.16 8.92 -3.05
N LEU A 17 -5.44 9.77 -4.03
CA LEU A 17 -5.68 9.36 -5.41
C LEU A 17 -4.34 9.25 -6.13
N ILE A 18 -4.26 8.29 -7.05
CA ILE A 18 -3.11 8.06 -7.93
C ILE A 18 -3.63 8.14 -9.37
N SER A 19 -3.00 8.98 -10.18
CA SER A 19 -3.41 9.30 -11.55
C SER A 19 -2.21 9.28 -12.51
N ILE A 20 -2.44 8.94 -13.77
CA ILE A 20 -1.48 9.10 -14.88
C ILE A 20 -1.63 10.44 -15.60
N ASP A 21 -2.44 11.35 -15.06
CA ASP A 21 -2.55 12.73 -15.52
C ASP A 21 -2.21 13.68 -14.34
N PRO A 22 -1.15 14.50 -14.44
CA PRO A 22 -0.76 15.41 -13.37
C PRO A 22 -1.73 16.58 -13.20
N THR A 23 -2.49 16.92 -14.23
CA THR A 23 -3.44 18.03 -14.24
C THR A 23 -4.84 17.58 -13.80
N ASN A 24 -5.11 16.28 -13.88
CA ASN A 24 -6.41 15.70 -13.57
C ASN A 24 -6.34 14.61 -12.49
N LEU A 25 -6.71 15.01 -11.26
CA LEU A 25 -6.67 14.20 -10.04
C LEU A 25 -8.09 13.94 -9.51
N SER A 26 -8.97 13.44 -10.38
CA SER A 26 -10.34 13.02 -10.09
C SER A 26 -10.46 11.49 -10.10
N LYS A 27 -11.51 10.93 -9.47
CA LYS A 27 -11.77 9.47 -9.49
C LYS A 27 -12.62 9.06 -10.70
N GLU A 28 -13.26 10.04 -11.32
CA GLU A 28 -14.27 9.88 -12.37
C GLU A 28 -13.63 9.83 -13.78
N THR A 29 -12.31 9.91 -13.86
CA THR A 29 -11.55 10.03 -15.10
C THR A 29 -10.82 8.73 -15.40
N ASN A 30 -10.59 8.45 -16.69
CA ASN A 30 -9.80 7.29 -17.12
C ASN A 30 -8.32 7.38 -16.71
N SER A 31 -7.87 8.55 -16.27
CA SER A 31 -6.53 8.75 -15.72
C SER A 31 -6.38 8.24 -14.29
N TYR A 32 -7.48 8.00 -13.56
CA TYR A 32 -7.44 7.39 -12.23
C TYR A 32 -7.05 5.91 -12.32
N ILE A 33 -5.94 5.55 -11.69
CA ILE A 33 -5.40 4.19 -11.74
C ILE A 33 -5.35 3.52 -10.36
N GLY A 34 -5.53 4.28 -9.27
CA GLY A 34 -5.51 3.67 -7.95
C GLY A 34 -5.61 4.62 -6.78
N LYS A 35 -5.60 4.04 -5.58
CA LYS A 35 -5.82 4.76 -4.33
C LYS A 35 -5.04 4.14 -3.19
N LEU A 36 -4.38 4.97 -2.39
CA LEU A 36 -3.83 4.58 -1.09
C LEU A 36 -4.79 5.00 0.02
N ARG A 37 -5.15 4.09 0.92
CA ARG A 37 -6.01 4.37 2.08
C ARG A 37 -5.35 3.91 3.36
N SER A 38 -5.31 4.76 4.39
CA SER A 38 -4.85 4.39 5.73
C SER A 38 -5.99 3.90 6.62
N ASN A 39 -5.62 3.13 7.66
CA ASN A 39 -6.43 2.98 8.86
C ASN A 39 -6.49 4.30 9.65
N VAL A 40 -7.30 4.32 10.71
CA VAL A 40 -7.53 5.51 11.55
C VAL A 40 -6.23 6.02 12.19
N LEU A 41 -5.37 5.11 12.67
CA LEU A 41 -4.11 5.47 13.33
C LEU A 41 -2.98 5.89 12.36
N GLY A 42 -3.16 5.69 11.05
CA GLY A 42 -2.11 5.96 10.07
C GLY A 42 -0.91 5.01 10.16
N THR A 43 -1.11 3.80 10.69
CA THR A 43 -0.08 2.77 10.86
C THR A 43 -0.19 1.65 9.85
N LYS A 44 -1.36 1.49 9.23
CA LYS A 44 -1.60 0.51 8.17
C LYS A 44 -2.17 1.23 6.96
N PHE A 45 -1.69 0.88 5.78
CA PHE A 45 -2.14 1.43 4.51
C PHE A 45 -2.41 0.32 3.51
N THR A 46 -3.39 0.51 2.65
CA THR A 46 -3.71 -0.42 1.57
C THR A 46 -3.81 0.36 0.26
N VAL A 47 -3.18 -0.18 -0.78
CA VAL A 47 -3.22 0.31 -2.15
C VAL A 47 -4.27 -0.49 -2.93
N TYR A 48 -5.17 0.22 -3.58
CA TYR A 48 -6.22 -0.34 -4.44
C TYR A 48 -6.03 0.13 -5.88
N ASP A 49 -6.52 -0.67 -6.83
CA ASP A 49 -6.66 -0.29 -8.24
C ASP A 49 -7.90 0.61 -8.48
N GLY A 50 -8.27 0.71 -9.76
CA GLY A 50 -9.43 1.45 -10.26
C GLY A 50 -10.80 0.83 -9.94
N GLY A 51 -10.86 -0.42 -9.47
CA GLY A 51 -12.10 -1.18 -9.39
C GLY A 51 -13.07 -0.74 -8.30
N GLU A 52 -14.22 -1.41 -8.25
CA GLU A 52 -15.33 -1.05 -7.37
C GLU A 52 -15.15 -1.53 -5.93
N ASN A 53 -15.62 -0.72 -4.96
CA ASN A 53 -15.59 -1.13 -3.56
C ASN A 53 -16.79 -2.05 -3.25
N PRO A 54 -16.58 -3.34 -2.89
CA PRO A 54 -17.68 -4.26 -2.56
C PRO A 54 -18.64 -3.73 -1.50
N GLU A 55 -18.15 -2.98 -0.51
CA GLU A 55 -19.01 -2.43 0.56
C GLU A 55 -19.98 -1.35 0.09
N LYS A 56 -19.67 -0.66 -1.03
CA LYS A 56 -20.47 0.47 -1.52
C LYS A 56 -21.48 0.08 -2.58
N LYS A 57 -21.29 -1.08 -3.21
CA LYS A 57 -22.13 -1.59 -4.27
C LYS A 57 -22.36 -3.08 -4.00
N PRO A 58 -23.45 -3.47 -3.30
CA PRO A 58 -23.77 -4.88 -3.06
C PRO A 58 -24.04 -5.63 -4.37
N PHE A 59 -24.48 -4.93 -5.42
CA PHE A 59 -24.65 -5.45 -6.77
C PHE A 59 -23.66 -4.77 -7.70
N ILE A 60 -22.55 -5.46 -7.98
CA ILE A 60 -21.59 -5.04 -9.00
C ILE A 60 -22.05 -5.66 -10.32
N LYS A 61 -22.28 -4.81 -11.33
CA LYS A 61 -22.66 -5.28 -12.68
C LYS A 61 -21.56 -6.19 -13.22
N GLU A 62 -21.89 -7.17 -14.05
CA GLU A 62 -20.89 -8.03 -14.70
C GLU A 62 -19.84 -7.24 -15.49
N SER A 63 -20.19 -6.05 -15.98
CA SER A 63 -19.28 -5.13 -16.67
C SER A 63 -18.28 -4.39 -15.76
N GLU A 64 -18.49 -4.40 -14.43
CA GLU A 64 -17.64 -3.71 -13.45
C GLU A 64 -16.80 -4.73 -12.67
N SER A 65 -15.49 -4.48 -12.54
CA SER A 65 -14.62 -5.36 -11.76
C SER A 65 -14.48 -4.89 -10.31
N LEU A 66 -14.59 -5.82 -9.36
CA LEU A 66 -14.20 -5.62 -7.95
C LEU A 66 -12.79 -5.07 -7.84
N ARG A 67 -12.54 -4.10 -6.95
CA ARG A 67 -11.19 -3.58 -6.73
C ARG A 67 -10.20 -4.67 -6.32
N GLN A 68 -8.98 -4.57 -6.84
CA GLN A 68 -7.83 -5.33 -6.36
C GLN A 68 -7.15 -4.62 -5.19
N GLU A 69 -6.54 -5.40 -4.30
CA GLU A 69 -5.51 -4.91 -3.38
C GLU A 69 -4.13 -5.16 -3.98
N LEU A 70 -3.40 -4.08 -4.25
CA LEU A 70 -2.10 -4.12 -4.93
C LEU A 70 -0.93 -4.18 -3.95
N ALA A 71 -1.11 -3.63 -2.75
CA ALA A 71 -0.15 -3.67 -1.67
C ALA A 71 -0.82 -3.32 -0.33
N ALA A 72 -0.28 -3.82 0.77
CA ALA A 72 -0.54 -3.34 2.10
C ALA A 72 0.77 -3.00 2.81
N ILE A 73 0.79 -1.90 3.57
CA ILE A 73 1.97 -1.38 4.26
C ILE A 73 1.62 -1.27 5.74
N CYS A 74 2.45 -1.86 6.59
CA CYS A 74 2.33 -1.78 8.04
C CYS A 74 3.57 -1.11 8.63
N TYR A 75 3.37 -0.12 9.48
CA TYR A 75 4.39 0.46 10.33
C TYR A 75 4.16 0.00 11.77
N GLU A 76 5.19 -0.60 12.36
CA GLU A 76 5.16 -0.94 13.78
C GLU A 76 5.22 0.34 14.62
N THR A 77 4.33 0.43 15.60
CA THR A 77 4.33 1.51 16.58
C THR A 77 5.36 1.21 17.66
N ASN A 78 6.29 2.11 17.91
CA ASN A 78 7.24 1.98 19.01
C ASN A 78 6.50 2.26 20.33
N VAL A 79 5.88 1.23 20.92
CA VAL A 79 5.01 1.37 22.11
C VAL A 79 5.81 1.64 23.39
N LEU A 80 7.15 1.51 23.36
CA LEU A 80 8.02 1.55 24.53
C LEU A 80 9.19 2.55 24.41
N GLY A 81 9.10 3.55 23.52
CA GLY A 81 10.12 4.60 23.43
C GLY A 81 11.49 4.14 22.92
N PHE A 82 11.59 2.96 22.30
CA PHE A 82 12.83 2.52 21.65
C PHE A 82 13.24 3.51 20.57
N ASN A 83 14.40 4.15 20.80
CA ASN A 83 15.06 5.03 19.86
C ASN A 83 15.68 4.20 18.74
N GLY A 84 14.88 3.95 17.71
CA GLY A 84 15.32 3.18 16.56
C GLY A 84 14.41 3.39 15.35
N PRO A 85 14.92 3.09 14.14
CA PRO A 85 14.13 3.09 12.91
C PRO A 85 12.88 2.22 13.07
N ARG A 86 11.72 2.74 12.65
CA ARG A 86 10.46 1.98 12.68
C ARG A 86 10.54 0.81 11.71
N LYS A 87 10.10 -0.37 12.14
CA LYS A 87 9.92 -1.52 11.26
C LYS A 87 8.72 -1.30 10.34
N MET A 88 8.94 -1.55 9.05
CA MET A 88 7.98 -1.43 7.98
C MET A 88 7.87 -2.78 7.28
N THR A 89 6.66 -3.31 7.22
CA THR A 89 6.30 -4.51 6.47
C THR A 89 5.46 -4.12 5.27
N VAL A 90 5.77 -4.67 4.09
CA VAL A 90 4.99 -4.51 2.86
C VAL A 90 4.52 -5.88 2.42
N ILE A 91 3.23 -6.03 2.19
CA ILE A 91 2.58 -7.24 1.70
C ILE A 91 2.10 -6.95 0.29
N ILE A 92 2.50 -7.75 -0.68
CA ILE A 92 2.02 -7.67 -2.06
C ILE A 92 1.44 -9.01 -2.50
N PRO A 93 0.57 -9.05 -3.52
CA PRO A 93 0.20 -10.30 -4.15
C PRO A 93 1.44 -11.05 -4.67
N GLY A 94 1.41 -12.37 -4.57
CA GLY A 94 2.44 -13.25 -5.13
C GLY A 94 2.44 -13.23 -6.67
N MET A 95 3.32 -14.05 -7.24
CA MET A 95 3.49 -14.17 -8.68
C MET A 95 3.00 -15.55 -9.15
N LEU A 96 2.41 -15.60 -10.34
CA LEU A 96 2.09 -16.81 -11.08
C LEU A 96 3.34 -17.32 -11.82
N GLU A 97 3.28 -18.53 -12.37
CA GLU A 97 4.39 -19.14 -13.13
C GLU A 97 4.76 -18.36 -14.40
N ASN A 98 3.86 -17.52 -14.91
CA ASN A 98 4.09 -16.67 -16.08
C ASN A 98 4.57 -15.25 -15.71
N ASP A 99 5.08 -15.05 -14.49
CA ASP A 99 5.53 -13.75 -13.97
C ASP A 99 4.46 -12.66 -13.91
N GLU A 100 3.17 -13.03 -13.96
CA GLU A 100 2.06 -12.12 -13.67
C GLU A 100 1.68 -12.14 -12.19
N ARG A 101 1.17 -11.03 -11.67
CA ARG A 101 0.70 -10.98 -10.28
C ARG A 101 -0.56 -11.81 -10.09
N VAL A 102 -0.64 -12.53 -8.97
CA VAL A 102 -1.88 -13.13 -8.49
C VAL A 102 -2.91 -12.01 -8.24
N SER A 103 -4.09 -12.11 -8.86
CA SER A 103 -5.15 -11.13 -8.66
C SER A 103 -5.86 -11.35 -7.32
N ILE A 104 -5.71 -10.42 -6.37
CA ILE A 104 -6.41 -10.43 -5.09
C ILE A 104 -7.52 -9.37 -5.13
N ARG A 105 -8.77 -9.80 -5.27
CA ARG A 105 -10.00 -8.97 -5.28
C ARG A 105 -10.88 -9.33 -4.08
N PRO A 106 -10.64 -8.76 -2.89
CA PRO A 106 -11.36 -9.15 -1.68
C PRO A 106 -12.86 -8.87 -1.80
N LYS A 107 -13.70 -9.87 -1.54
CA LYS A 107 -15.16 -9.73 -1.46
C LYS A 107 -15.64 -9.36 -0.05
N ASN A 108 -14.84 -9.68 0.96
CA ASN A 108 -15.07 -9.41 2.37
C ASN A 108 -13.73 -9.14 3.08
N GLU A 109 -13.79 -8.73 4.35
CA GLU A 109 -12.62 -8.37 5.14
C GLU A 109 -11.60 -9.52 5.32
N LEU A 110 -12.07 -10.77 5.38
CA LEU A 110 -11.22 -11.95 5.58
C LEU A 110 -10.29 -12.20 4.40
N GLU A 111 -10.65 -11.70 3.21
CA GLU A 111 -9.90 -11.89 1.98
C GLU A 111 -8.85 -10.80 1.73
N THR A 112 -8.75 -9.78 2.59
CA THR A 112 -7.79 -8.67 2.43
C THR A 112 -6.34 -9.11 2.63
N LEU A 113 -5.38 -8.41 2.02
CA LEU A 113 -3.94 -8.68 2.18
C LEU A 113 -3.53 -8.66 3.65
N LEU A 114 -4.05 -7.68 4.40
CA LEU A 114 -3.73 -7.52 5.82
C LEU A 114 -4.21 -8.70 6.65
N VAL A 115 -5.47 -9.15 6.44
CA VAL A 115 -6.03 -10.25 7.23
C VAL A 115 -5.36 -11.57 6.88
N ARG A 116 -5.19 -11.87 5.58
CA ARG A 116 -4.48 -13.07 5.12
C ARG A 116 -3.09 -13.18 5.73
N HIS A 117 -2.28 -12.11 5.65
CA HIS A 117 -0.96 -12.06 6.26
C HIS A 117 -1.01 -12.34 7.77
N THR A 118 -1.93 -11.72 8.52
CA THR A 118 -2.04 -11.95 9.97
C THR A 118 -2.56 -13.34 10.34
N SER A 119 -3.32 -13.98 9.45
CA SER A 119 -3.85 -15.33 9.65
C SER A 119 -2.87 -16.45 9.25
N GLY A 120 -1.73 -16.10 8.65
CA GLY A 120 -0.74 -17.06 8.15
C GLY A 120 -1.02 -17.60 6.74
N ASP A 121 -2.11 -17.19 6.09
CA ASP A 121 -2.42 -17.50 4.69
C ASP A 121 -1.51 -16.70 3.74
N ASN A 122 -0.27 -17.16 3.61
CA ASN A 122 0.78 -16.49 2.85
C ASN A 122 1.04 -17.12 1.46
N ASP A 123 0.31 -18.18 1.09
CA ASP A 123 0.54 -18.94 -0.16
C ASP A 123 0.51 -18.04 -1.41
N LYS A 124 -0.38 -17.03 -1.41
CA LYS A 124 -0.56 -16.08 -2.51
C LYS A 124 0.01 -14.71 -2.24
N LEU A 125 0.89 -14.57 -1.24
CA LEU A 125 1.43 -13.31 -0.78
C LEU A 125 2.96 -13.32 -0.82
N VAL A 126 3.53 -12.14 -1.04
CA VAL A 126 4.95 -11.88 -0.77
C VAL A 126 5.04 -10.84 0.33
N THR A 127 5.76 -11.19 1.39
CA THR A 127 6.00 -10.31 2.53
C THR A 127 7.42 -9.78 2.47
N LEU A 128 7.53 -8.45 2.40
CA LEU A 128 8.78 -7.71 2.37
C LEU A 128 8.92 -6.92 3.66
N VAL A 129 10.14 -6.74 4.13
CA VAL A 129 10.46 -5.89 5.27
C VAL A 129 11.51 -4.86 4.85
N ASN A 130 11.47 -3.67 5.44
CA ASN A 130 12.52 -2.69 5.19
C ASN A 130 13.88 -3.27 5.63
N LYS A 131 14.93 -2.94 4.88
CA LYS A 131 16.29 -3.26 5.30
C LYS A 131 16.61 -2.52 6.60
N SER A 132 17.17 -3.23 7.57
CA SER A 132 17.68 -2.64 8.80
C SER A 132 18.83 -1.68 8.48
N PRO A 133 18.77 -0.41 8.90
CA PRO A 133 19.86 0.52 8.68
C PRO A 133 21.03 0.21 9.62
N SER A 134 22.21 0.70 9.26
CA SER A 134 23.43 0.58 10.07
C SER A 134 23.68 1.88 10.83
N TRP A 135 24.21 1.79 12.05
CA TRP A 135 24.65 2.96 12.79
C TRP A 135 25.90 3.58 12.15
N ASN A 136 25.88 4.88 11.90
CA ASN A 136 27.05 5.64 11.47
C ASN A 136 27.54 6.52 12.63
N GLY A 137 28.72 6.20 13.15
CA GLY A 137 29.32 6.93 14.27
C GLY A 137 29.80 8.34 13.94
N GLN A 138 30.08 8.66 12.67
CA GLN A 138 30.50 10.02 12.28
C GLN A 138 29.30 10.97 12.24
N THR A 139 28.17 10.52 11.68
CA THR A 139 26.95 11.33 11.58
C THR A 139 26.00 11.16 12.77
N GLN A 140 26.34 10.26 13.71
CA GLN A 140 25.50 9.90 14.87
C GLN A 140 24.05 9.55 14.47
N SER A 141 23.89 8.76 13.40
CA SER A 141 22.58 8.45 12.82
C SER A 141 22.52 7.08 12.17
N TYR A 142 21.29 6.54 12.02
CA TYR A 142 21.04 5.31 11.28
C TYR A 142 20.97 5.58 9.77
N VAL A 143 21.79 4.88 8.97
CA VAL A 143 21.93 5.11 7.53
C VAL A 143 21.74 3.84 6.71
N LEU A 144 21.37 4.03 5.44
CA LEU A 144 21.36 3.00 4.40
C LEU A 144 22.28 3.43 3.26
N ASN A 145 22.91 2.47 2.59
CA ASN A 145 23.68 2.74 1.39
C ASN A 145 22.74 2.87 0.18
N PHE A 146 22.53 4.09 -0.28
CA PHE A 146 21.73 4.39 -1.47
C PHE A 146 22.56 4.53 -2.76
N HIS A 147 23.88 4.29 -2.72
CA HIS A 147 24.80 4.47 -3.84
C HIS A 147 24.68 5.86 -4.50
N GLY A 148 24.65 6.92 -3.66
CA GLY A 148 24.54 8.31 -4.12
C GLY A 148 23.15 8.76 -4.57
N ARG A 149 22.12 7.90 -4.52
CA ARG A 149 20.74 8.27 -4.95
C ARG A 149 19.94 9.07 -3.92
N VAL A 150 20.44 9.17 -2.69
CA VAL A 150 19.83 9.97 -1.62
C VAL A 150 20.94 10.81 -1.00
N THR A 151 20.79 12.13 -1.08
CA THR A 151 21.62 13.13 -0.41
C THR A 151 20.76 13.85 0.62
N GLN A 152 21.33 14.16 1.79
CA GLN A 152 20.67 14.98 2.82
C GLN A 152 20.71 16.46 2.47
#